data_AF-A0A959FQ79-F1
#
_entry.id   AF-A0A959FQ79-F1
#
_cell.length_a   1.000
_cell.length_b   1.000
_cell.length_c   1.000
_cell.angle_alpha   90.00
_cell.angle_beta   90.00
_cell.angle_gamma   90.00
#
_symmetry.space_group_name_H-M   'P 1'
#
loop_
_entity.id
_entity.type
_entity.pdbx_description
1 polymer ?
#
loop_
_entity_poly.entity_id
_entity_poly.type
_entity_poly.pdbx_seq_one_letter_code
_entity_poly.pdbx_strand_id
1 'polypeptide(L)'
;MEKVIFQDLGRIDYQEAWDYQTRLHRELVDRKLANRERRKQGEPDLPIHHYLLFCEHPPVYTLGKSGSMDHLLLDEEGLEDGGFAFYKINRGGDITYHGPGQIVGYPI
;
A
#
# COMPACT_ATOMS: atom_id res chain seq x y z
N MET A 1 -20.97 9.03 -10.32
CA MET A 1 -20.29 8.13 -9.37
C MET A 1 -18.93 7.83 -9.99
N GLU A 2 -17.83 8.09 -9.27
CA GLU A 2 -16.48 7.84 -9.80
C GLU A 2 -16.30 6.33 -10.04
N LYS A 3 -15.66 5.96 -11.15
CA LYS A 3 -15.42 4.56 -11.48
C LYS A 3 -14.23 4.05 -10.67
N VAL A 4 -14.46 3.03 -9.86
CA VAL A 4 -13.40 2.32 -9.12
C VAL A 4 -13.07 1.01 -9.83
N ILE A 5 -11.79 0.77 -10.04
CA ILE A 5 -11.27 -0.47 -10.62
C ILE A 5 -10.90 -1.39 -9.46
N PHE A 6 -11.63 -2.49 -9.32
CA PHE A 6 -11.30 -3.53 -8.37
C PHE A 6 -10.23 -4.47 -8.93
N GLN A 7 -9.26 -4.85 -8.10
CA GLN A 7 -8.27 -5.87 -8.43
C GLN A 7 -8.02 -6.78 -7.23
N ASP A 8 -8.07 -8.08 -7.47
CA ASP A 8 -7.60 -9.10 -6.53
C ASP A 8 -6.17 -9.49 -6.92
N LEU A 9 -5.20 -9.20 -6.05
CA LEU A 9 -3.80 -9.53 -6.24
C LEU A 9 -3.47 -10.94 -5.69
N GLY A 10 -4.44 -11.61 -5.07
CA GLY A 10 -4.25 -12.89 -4.42
C GLY A 10 -3.25 -12.81 -3.27
N ARG A 11 -2.39 -13.83 -3.16
CA ARG A 11 -1.28 -13.82 -2.21
C ARG A 11 -0.05 -13.19 -2.84
N ILE A 12 0.46 -12.14 -2.21
CA ILE A 12 1.57 -11.34 -2.75
C ILE A 12 2.51 -10.92 -1.62
N ASP A 13 3.80 -10.81 -1.92
CA ASP A 13 4.77 -10.25 -0.99
C ASP A 13 4.41 -8.82 -0.59
N TYR A 14 4.76 -8.44 0.64
CA TYR A 14 4.42 -7.13 1.17
C TYR A 14 5.12 -6.01 0.38
N GLN A 15 6.40 -6.16 0.05
CA GLN A 15 7.16 -5.17 -0.70
C GLN A 15 6.62 -5.03 -2.12
N GLU A 16 6.32 -6.14 -2.79
CA GLU A 16 5.74 -6.12 -4.15
C GLU A 16 4.38 -5.41 -4.19
N ALA A 17 3.50 -5.68 -3.21
CA ALA A 17 2.25 -4.96 -3.09
C ALA A 17 2.46 -3.47 -2.82
N TRP A 18 3.42 -3.12 -1.96
CA TRP A 18 3.72 -1.72 -1.63
C TRP A 18 4.29 -0.95 -2.83
N ASP A 19 5.15 -1.57 -3.62
CA ASP A 19 5.68 -1.00 -4.86
C ASP A 19 4.56 -0.78 -5.87
N TYR A 20 3.63 -1.73 -5.99
CA TYR A 20 2.48 -1.58 -6.86
C TYR A 20 1.55 -0.44 -6.41
N GLN A 21 1.25 -0.35 -5.11
CA GLN A 21 0.49 0.76 -4.55
C GLN A 21 1.15 2.11 -4.84
N THR A 22 2.47 2.18 -4.66
CA THR A 22 3.25 3.39 -4.87
C THR A 22 3.22 3.83 -6.33
N ARG A 23 3.32 2.88 -7.27
CA ARG A 23 3.19 3.16 -8.69
C ARG A 23 1.82 3.73 -9.05
N LEU A 24 0.73 3.08 -8.63
CA LEU A 24 -0.63 3.55 -8.89
C LEU A 24 -0.88 4.95 -8.29
N HIS A 25 -0.38 5.19 -7.08
CA HIS A 25 -0.49 6.49 -6.42
C HIS A 25 0.27 7.59 -7.19
N ARG A 26 1.48 7.31 -7.68
CA ARG A 26 2.25 8.25 -8.51
C ARG A 26 1.51 8.58 -9.81
N GLU A 27 1.00 7.56 -10.51
CA GLU A 27 0.22 7.76 -11.73
C GLU A 27 -1.01 8.64 -11.48
N LEU A 28 -1.71 8.46 -10.35
CA LEU A 28 -2.85 9.29 -9.95
C LEU A 28 -2.45 10.75 -9.71
N VAL A 29 -1.36 10.98 -8.98
CA VAL A 29 -0.84 12.32 -8.70
C VAL A 29 -0.42 13.02 -9.99
N ASP A 30 0.32 12.35 -10.86
CA ASP A 30 0.78 12.89 -12.14
C ASP A 30 -0.39 13.28 -13.02
N ARG A 31 -1.44 12.43 -13.09
CA ARG A 31 -2.67 12.75 -13.84
C ARG A 31 -3.37 13.99 -13.29
N LYS A 32 -3.47 14.11 -11.97
CA LYS A 32 -4.11 15.27 -11.31
C LYS A 32 -3.34 16.56 -11.59
N LEU A 33 -2.00 16.51 -11.55
CA LEU A 33 -1.14 17.63 -11.88
C LEU A 33 -1.29 18.02 -13.37
N ALA A 34 -1.29 17.05 -14.27
CA ALA A 34 -1.51 17.29 -15.69
C ALA A 34 -2.89 17.92 -15.95
N ASN A 35 -3.97 17.39 -15.35
CA ASN A 35 -5.31 17.95 -15.49
C ASN A 35 -5.41 19.38 -14.97
N ARG A 36 -4.66 19.73 -13.90
CA ARG A 36 -4.60 21.12 -13.42
C ARG A 36 -4.05 22.06 -14.49
N GLU A 37 -3.01 21.67 -15.23
CA GLU A 37 -2.44 22.50 -16.31
C GLU A 37 -3.35 22.52 -17.54
N ARG A 38 -3.92 21.38 -17.93
CA ARG A 38 -4.87 21.27 -19.05
C ARG A 38 -6.09 22.16 -18.88
N ARG A 39 -6.67 22.21 -17.67
CA ARG A 39 -7.78 23.12 -17.35
C ARG A 39 -7.42 24.59 -17.53
N LYS A 40 -6.19 25.00 -17.21
CA LYS A 40 -5.71 26.39 -17.45
C LYS A 40 -5.64 26.70 -18.95
N GLN A 41 -5.41 25.69 -19.78
CA GLN A 41 -5.31 25.79 -21.24
C GLN A 41 -6.68 25.58 -21.93
N GLY A 42 -7.76 25.36 -21.16
CA GLY A 42 -9.10 25.08 -21.71
C GLY A 42 -9.22 23.68 -22.34
N GLU A 43 -8.28 22.79 -22.08
CA GLU A 43 -8.31 21.41 -22.57
C GLU A 43 -9.16 20.51 -21.66
N PRO A 44 -9.79 19.46 -22.22
CA PRO A 44 -10.51 18.48 -21.41
C PRO A 44 -9.58 17.69 -20.49
N ASP A 45 -10.08 17.20 -19.36
CA ASP A 45 -9.30 16.37 -18.45
C ASP A 45 -8.91 15.02 -19.07
N LEU A 46 -7.74 14.50 -18.69
CA LEU A 46 -7.39 13.09 -18.85
C LEU A 46 -8.22 12.23 -17.88
N PRO A 47 -8.57 10.99 -18.27
CA PRO A 47 -9.27 10.08 -17.37
C PRO A 47 -8.41 9.77 -16.14
N ILE A 48 -9.05 9.78 -14.98
CA ILE A 48 -8.45 9.38 -13.71
C ILE A 48 -8.93 7.96 -13.38
N HIS A 49 -8.05 7.15 -12.80
CA HIS A 49 -8.38 5.80 -12.36
C HIS A 49 -8.21 5.72 -10.85
N HIS A 50 -9.23 5.19 -10.19
CA HIS A 50 -9.23 4.87 -8.77
C HIS A 50 -9.17 3.36 -8.61
N TYR A 51 -8.39 2.87 -7.67
CA TYR A 51 -8.19 1.44 -7.48
C TYR A 51 -8.61 1.00 -6.08
N LEU A 52 -9.21 -0.19 -6.01
CA LEU A 52 -9.39 -0.93 -4.77
C LEU A 52 -8.69 -2.28 -4.94
N LEU A 53 -7.55 -2.43 -4.28
CA LEU A 53 -6.76 -3.66 -4.34
C LEU A 53 -7.07 -4.52 -3.13
N PHE A 54 -7.37 -5.80 -3.34
CA PHE A 54 -7.42 -6.81 -2.27
C PHE A 54 -6.26 -7.79 -2.41
N CYS A 55 -5.74 -8.23 -1.27
CA CYS A 55 -4.71 -9.27 -1.23
C CYS A 55 -4.63 -9.95 0.14
N GLU A 56 -3.85 -11.02 0.20
CA GLU A 56 -3.30 -11.58 1.43
C GLU A 56 -1.77 -11.50 1.38
N HIS A 57 -1.12 -11.37 2.53
CA HIS A 57 0.34 -11.42 2.61
C HIS A 57 0.82 -12.73 3.25
N PRO A 58 2.03 -13.20 2.92
CA PRO A 58 2.80 -14.03 3.83
C PRO A 58 2.94 -13.36 5.22
N PRO A 59 3.28 -14.13 6.27
CA PRO A 59 3.50 -13.57 7.61
C PRO A 59 4.48 -12.39 7.59
N VAL A 60 4.01 -11.20 7.99
CA VAL A 60 4.79 -9.97 7.96
C VAL A 60 4.38 -9.03 9.07
N TYR A 61 5.37 -8.43 9.73
CA TYR A 61 5.18 -7.32 10.64
C TYR A 61 5.53 -6.01 9.93
N THR A 62 4.71 -4.98 10.13
CA THR A 62 4.99 -3.64 9.60
C THR A 62 4.93 -2.61 10.69
N LEU A 63 5.88 -1.67 10.68
CA LEU A 63 5.95 -0.55 11.62
C LEU A 63 5.57 0.75 10.91
N GLY A 64 4.49 1.39 11.36
CA GLY A 64 4.07 2.70 10.88
C GLY A 64 4.95 3.85 11.41
N LYS A 65 4.70 5.07 10.92
CA LYS A 65 5.47 6.28 11.27
C LYS A 65 5.46 6.64 12.75
N SER A 66 4.40 6.29 13.47
CA SER A 66 4.24 6.62 14.89
C SER A 66 4.58 5.45 15.79
N GLY A 67 5.07 4.34 15.22
CA GLY A 67 5.38 3.15 15.99
C GLY A 67 6.77 3.17 16.61
N SER A 68 6.90 2.46 17.73
CA SER A 68 8.20 2.21 18.36
C SER A 68 8.65 0.78 18.07
N MET A 69 9.96 0.59 17.88
CA MET A 69 10.56 -0.74 17.87
C MET A 69 10.36 -1.47 19.21
N ASP A 70 10.16 -0.73 20.31
CA ASP A 70 9.94 -1.31 21.64
C ASP A 70 8.64 -2.12 21.75
N HIS A 71 7.71 -1.94 20.80
CA HIS A 71 6.46 -2.70 20.75
C HIS A 71 6.58 -3.98 19.93
N LEU A 72 7.71 -4.19 19.25
CA LEU A 72 8.04 -5.46 18.65
C LEU A 72 8.60 -6.37 19.74
N LEU A 73 7.83 -7.41 20.11
CA LEU A 73 8.24 -8.38 21.14
C LEU A 73 9.31 -9.37 20.65
N LEU A 74 9.53 -9.46 19.34
CA LEU A 74 10.53 -10.32 18.72
C LEU A 74 11.75 -9.48 18.36
N ASP A 75 12.94 -9.95 18.71
CA ASP A 75 14.17 -9.42 18.16
C ASP A 75 14.37 -9.90 16.71
N GLU A 76 15.41 -9.39 16.04
CA GLU A 76 15.71 -9.76 14.64
C GLU A 76 15.89 -11.27 14.48
N GLU A 77 16.48 -11.95 15.47
CA GLU A 77 16.69 -13.40 15.49
C GLU A 77 15.34 -14.15 15.59
N GLY A 78 14.43 -13.70 16.46
CA GLY A 78 13.07 -14.26 16.57
C GLY A 78 12.17 -14.02 15.36
N LEU A 79 12.42 -12.95 14.58
CA LEU A 79 11.74 -12.71 13.30
C LEU A 79 12.23 -13.68 12.22
N GLU A 80 13.56 -13.88 12.12
CA GLU A 80 14.17 -14.80 11.16
C GLU A 80 13.78 -16.26 11.43
N ASP A 81 13.89 -16.72 12.68
CA ASP A 81 13.51 -18.09 13.07
C ASP A 81 12.02 -18.37 12.88
N GLY A 82 11.17 -17.35 13.03
CA GLY A 82 9.72 -17.44 12.81
C GLY A 82 9.31 -17.33 11.33
N GLY A 83 10.23 -16.99 10.43
CA GLY A 83 9.95 -16.78 9.00
C GLY A 83 9.07 -15.56 8.72
N PHE A 84 9.13 -14.53 9.57
CA PHE A 84 8.36 -13.29 9.41
C PHE A 84 9.18 -12.23 8.67
N ALA A 85 8.60 -11.63 7.63
CA ALA A 85 9.19 -10.42 7.07
C ALA A 85 8.92 -9.20 7.99
N PHE A 86 9.80 -8.20 7.97
CA PHE A 86 9.62 -6.96 8.73
C PHE A 86 9.89 -5.72 7.86
N TYR A 87 8.94 -4.78 7.82
CA TYR A 87 9.08 -3.55 7.06
C TYR A 87 8.73 -2.30 7.88
N LYS A 88 9.60 -1.29 7.83
CA LYS A 88 9.29 0.08 8.28
C LYS A 88 8.64 0.84 7.14
N ILE A 89 7.43 1.34 7.35
CA ILE A 89 6.60 1.90 6.28
C ILE A 89 5.97 3.24 6.66
N ASN A 90 5.57 3.98 5.63
CA ASN A 90 5.08 5.36 5.78
C ASN A 90 3.57 5.47 6.08
N ARG A 91 2.96 4.47 6.72
CA ARG A 91 1.55 4.54 7.17
C ARG A 91 1.42 5.16 8.56
N GLY A 92 0.22 5.65 8.89
CA GLY A 92 -0.11 6.02 10.26
C GLY A 92 -0.22 4.80 11.19
N GLY A 93 -0.20 5.05 12.49
CA GLY A 93 -0.28 4.02 13.52
C GLY A 93 1.06 3.34 13.81
N ASP A 94 0.97 2.30 14.62
CA ASP A 94 2.10 1.60 15.24
C ASP A 94 2.45 0.31 14.49
N ILE A 95 2.95 -0.72 15.17
CA ILE A 95 3.17 -2.05 14.62
C ILE A 95 1.85 -2.78 14.29
N THR A 96 1.84 -3.55 13.21
CA THR A 96 0.75 -4.50 12.91
C THR A 96 1.29 -5.75 12.23
N TYR A 97 0.53 -6.84 12.30
CA TYR A 97 0.80 -8.10 11.62
C TYR A 97 -0.15 -8.28 10.43
N HIS A 98 0.39 -8.85 9.35
CA HIS A 98 -0.38 -9.40 8.24
C HIS A 98 0.02 -10.84 7.96
N GLY A 99 -0.93 -11.65 7.49
CA GLY A 99 -0.65 -13.04 7.17
C GLY A 99 -1.82 -13.77 6.51
N PRO A 100 -1.64 -15.08 6.23
CA PRO A 100 -2.64 -15.93 5.60
C PRO A 100 -4.01 -15.86 6.29
N GLY A 101 -5.08 -15.71 5.49
CA GLY A 101 -6.47 -15.62 5.97
C GLY A 101 -6.90 -14.21 6.40
N GLN A 102 -5.99 -13.23 6.41
CA GLN A 102 -6.35 -11.82 6.58
C GLN A 102 -6.47 -11.15 5.22
N ILE A 103 -7.69 -10.76 4.84
CA ILE A 103 -7.91 -9.93 3.65
C ILE A 103 -7.46 -8.50 3.95
N VAL A 104 -6.50 -8.01 3.17
CA VAL A 104 -5.99 -6.64 3.22
C VAL A 104 -6.54 -5.86 2.03
N GLY A 105 -6.99 -4.63 2.29
CA GLY A 105 -7.54 -3.74 1.27
C GLY A 105 -6.76 -2.43 1.16
N TYR A 106 -6.35 -2.07 -0.06
CA TYR A 106 -5.66 -0.83 -0.38
C TYR A 106 -6.50 0.04 -1.33
N PRO A 107 -7.22 1.06 -0.82
CA PRO A 107 -7.85 2.07 -1.66
C PRO A 107 -6.82 3.13 -2.11
N ILE A 108 -6.74 3.37 -3.42
CA ILE A 108 -5.78 4.30 -4.05
C ILE A 108 -6.49 5.30 -4.97
#